data_AF-A0A183SJF9-F1
#
_entry.id   AF-A0A183SJF9-F1
#
_cell.length_a   1.000
_cell.length_b   1.000
_cell.length_c   1.000
_cell.angle_alpha   90.00
_cell.angle_beta   90.00
_cell.angle_gamma   90.00
#
_symmetry.space_group_name_H-M   'P 1'
#
loop_
_entity.id
_entity.type
_entity.pdbx_description
1 polymer ?
#
loop_
_entity_poly.entity_id
_entity_poly.type
_entity_poly.pdbx_seq_one_letter_code
_entity_poly.pdbx_strand_id
1 'polypeptide(L)'
;MELRTHANKAAYFRCQRPVQQRLREMQDAWMIRKAEEIQGCADRNEMKIFFKAIKAIYGPCIKGSAPLLSSDGTTLLTEKSQILKRWAEHFRSVLNCSSANRYDLRHPPTT
;
A
#
# COMPACT_ATOMS: atom_id res chain seq x y z
N MET A 1 49.42 10.85 -1.24
CA MET A 1 48.37 10.69 -0.20
C MET A 1 47.11 10.00 -0.76
N GLU A 2 46.67 10.33 -1.97
CA GLU A 2 45.42 9.84 -2.57
C GLU A 2 45.32 8.33 -2.82
N LEU A 3 46.40 7.67 -3.27
CA LEU A 3 46.40 6.22 -3.52
C LEU A 3 46.06 5.38 -2.27
N ARG A 4 46.53 5.82 -1.09
CA ARG A 4 46.24 5.17 0.20
C ARG A 4 44.78 5.33 0.60
N THR A 5 44.17 6.46 0.27
CA THR A 5 42.75 6.75 0.51
C THR A 5 41.85 5.88 -0.38
N HIS A 6 42.19 5.70 -1.66
CA HIS A 6 41.46 4.80 -2.56
C HIS A 6 41.54 3.34 -2.14
N ALA A 7 42.73 2.87 -1.71
CA ALA A 7 42.92 1.50 -1.22
C ALA A 7 42.11 1.23 0.06
N ASN A 8 42.09 2.19 1.01
CA ASN A 8 41.32 2.09 2.25
C ASN A 8 39.81 2.09 1.97
N LYS A 9 39.34 2.93 1.04
CA LYS A 9 37.93 2.96 0.61
C LYS A 9 37.51 1.64 -0.04
N ALA A 10 38.37 1.06 -0.88
CA ALA A 10 38.12 -0.25 -1.48
C ALA A 10 38.07 -1.37 -0.42
N ALA A 11 38.96 -1.35 0.58
CA ALA A 11 38.94 -2.29 1.69
C ALA A 11 37.63 -2.19 2.51
N TYR A 12 37.19 -0.97 2.81
CA TYR A 12 35.92 -0.74 3.51
C TYR A 12 34.72 -1.32 2.77
N PHE A 13 34.56 -1.02 1.47
CA PHE A 13 33.45 -1.57 0.70
C PHE A 13 33.52 -3.09 0.54
N ARG A 14 34.72 -3.67 0.45
CA ARG A 14 34.89 -5.12 0.45
C ARG A 14 34.38 -5.76 1.74
N CYS A 15 34.59 -5.12 2.89
CA CYS A 15 34.08 -5.62 4.18
C CYS A 15 32.58 -5.33 4.39
N GLN A 16 32.08 -4.20 3.88
CA GLN A 16 30.68 -3.79 4.04
C GLN A 16 29.70 -4.67 3.22
N ARG A 17 30.07 -5.03 1.99
CA ARG A 17 29.19 -5.77 1.07
C ARG A 17 28.70 -7.11 1.65
N PRO A 18 29.55 -7.99 2.20
CA PRO A 18 29.08 -9.24 2.80
C PRO A 18 28.11 -9.02 3.96
N VAL A 19 28.35 -8.01 4.80
CA VAL A 19 27.48 -7.69 5.95
C VAL A 19 26.11 -7.21 5.47
N GLN A 20 26.08 -6.32 4.48
CA GLN A 20 24.82 -5.84 3.88
C GLN A 20 24.06 -6.96 3.15
N GLN A 21 24.78 -7.82 2.45
CA GLN A 21 24.20 -8.97 1.76
C GLN A 21 23.53 -9.91 2.76
N ARG A 22 24.23 -10.26 3.84
CA ARG A 22 23.71 -11.15 4.87
C ARG A 22 22.51 -10.56 5.61
N LEU A 23 22.55 -9.25 5.87
CA LEU A 23 21.40 -8.55 6.46
C LEU A 23 20.17 -8.60 5.54
N ARG A 24 20.38 -8.42 4.23
CA ARG A 24 19.30 -8.50 3.24
C ARG A 24 18.72 -9.91 3.15
N GLU A 25 19.57 -10.93 3.10
CA GLU A 25 19.13 -12.34 3.11
C GLU A 25 18.32 -12.67 4.37
N MET A 26 18.74 -12.18 5.54
CA MET A 26 17.98 -12.36 6.78
C MET A 26 16.62 -11.64 6.76
N GLN A 27 16.56 -10.43 6.20
CA GLN A 27 15.31 -9.69 6.04
C GLN A 27 14.39 -10.38 5.05
N ASP A 28 14.90 -10.82 3.91
CA ASP A 28 14.15 -11.51 2.87
C ASP A 28 13.59 -12.84 3.40
N ALA A 29 14.40 -13.62 4.11
CA ALA A 29 13.96 -14.87 4.74
C ALA A 29 12.84 -14.63 5.78
N TRP A 30 12.94 -13.55 6.55
CA TRP A 30 11.88 -13.15 7.47
C TRP A 30 10.59 -12.72 6.73
N MET A 31 10.72 -11.94 5.66
CA MET A 31 9.61 -11.49 4.82
C MET A 31 8.88 -12.64 4.14
N ILE A 32 9.62 -13.59 3.56
CA ILE A 32 9.06 -14.80 2.93
C ILE A 32 8.25 -15.58 3.95
N ARG A 33 8.81 -15.86 5.14
CA ARG A 33 8.11 -16.59 6.20
C ARG A 33 6.83 -15.86 6.65
N LYS A 34 6.87 -14.53 6.71
CA LYS A 34 5.69 -13.72 7.05
C LYS A 34 4.62 -13.74 5.96
N ALA A 35 5.02 -13.74 4.69
CA ALA A 35 4.09 -13.87 3.58
C ALA A 35 3.40 -15.24 3.59
N GLU A 36 4.14 -16.33 3.84
CA GLU A 36 3.59 -17.69 3.97
C GLU A 36 2.59 -17.80 5.14
N GLU A 37 2.90 -17.21 6.30
CA GLU A 37 2.01 -17.17 7.46
C GLU A 37 0.68 -16.48 7.11
N ILE A 38 0.75 -15.31 6.46
CA ILE A 38 -0.41 -14.53 6.04
C ILE A 38 -1.22 -15.27 4.99
N GLN A 39 -0.56 -15.83 3.97
CA GLN A 39 -1.23 -16.60 2.92
C GLN A 39 -1.95 -17.81 3.52
N GLY A 40 -1.28 -18.57 4.39
CA GLY A 40 -1.90 -19.71 5.06
C GLY A 40 -3.12 -19.33 5.90
N CYS A 41 -3.12 -18.14 6.54
CA CYS A 41 -4.31 -17.64 7.22
C CYS A 41 -5.46 -17.35 6.25
N ALA A 42 -5.16 -16.78 5.08
CA ALA A 42 -6.16 -16.52 4.05
C ALA A 42 -6.74 -17.83 3.50
N ASP A 43 -5.89 -18.81 3.20
CA ASP A 43 -6.27 -20.12 2.66
C ASP A 43 -7.17 -20.90 3.64
N ARG A 44 -6.94 -20.76 4.95
CA ARG A 44 -7.76 -21.34 6.02
C ARG A 44 -8.98 -20.51 6.40
N ASN A 45 -9.23 -19.37 5.73
CA ASN A 45 -10.28 -18.41 6.06
C ASN A 45 -10.21 -17.88 7.52
N GLU A 46 -9.02 -17.84 8.11
CA GLU A 46 -8.75 -17.36 9.47
C GLU A 46 -8.59 -15.83 9.50
N MET A 47 -9.61 -15.10 9.06
CA MET A 47 -9.53 -13.65 8.82
C MET A 47 -9.08 -12.84 10.04
N LYS A 48 -9.46 -13.25 11.26
CA LYS A 48 -9.01 -12.60 12.50
C LYS A 48 -7.48 -12.70 12.67
N ILE A 49 -6.89 -13.84 12.33
CA ILE A 49 -5.44 -14.08 12.44
C ILE A 49 -4.73 -13.37 11.30
N PHE A 50 -5.28 -13.42 10.09
CA PHE A 50 -4.79 -12.66 8.93
C PHE A 50 -4.61 -11.16 9.23
N PHE A 51 -5.65 -10.50 9.75
CA PHE A 51 -5.57 -9.08 10.12
C PHE A 51 -4.58 -8.81 11.26
N LYS A 52 -4.42 -9.75 12.19
CA LYS A 52 -3.43 -9.63 13.28
C LYS A 52 -2.01 -9.73 12.73
N ALA A 53 -1.75 -10.66 11.81
CA ALA A 53 -0.44 -10.87 11.19
C ALA A 53 -0.03 -9.66 10.33
N ILE A 54 -0.94 -9.10 9.53
CA ILE A 54 -0.70 -7.87 8.76
C ILE A 54 -0.31 -6.72 9.69
N LYS A 55 -1.08 -6.48 10.77
CA LYS A 55 -0.77 -5.41 11.73
C LYS A 55 0.59 -5.59 12.41
N ALA A 56 1.05 -6.82 12.61
CA ALA A 56 2.36 -7.07 13.21
C ALA A 56 3.52 -6.65 12.30
N ILE A 57 3.35 -6.65 10.97
CA ILE A 57 4.38 -6.23 10.01
C ILE A 57 4.44 -4.70 9.90
N TYR A 58 3.29 -4.05 9.75
CA TYR A 58 3.22 -2.59 9.60
C TYR A 58 3.41 -1.81 10.91
N GLY A 59 3.45 -2.51 12.05
CA GLY A 59 3.60 -1.91 13.36
C GLY A 59 2.32 -1.25 13.89
N PRO A 60 2.41 -0.45 14.96
CA PRO A 60 1.27 0.31 15.48
C PRO A 60 0.71 1.20 14.37
N CYS A 61 -0.51 0.91 13.93
CA CYS A 61 -1.23 1.79 13.02
C CYS A 61 -1.33 3.18 13.67
N ILE A 62 -0.69 4.17 13.05
CA ILE A 62 -0.86 5.57 13.42
C ILE A 62 -2.34 5.86 13.16
N LYS A 63 -3.12 6.01 14.23
CA LYS A 63 -4.57 6.28 14.16
C LYS A 63 -4.85 7.73 13.71
N GLY A 64 -4.10 8.24 12.75
CA GLY A 64 -4.42 9.46 12.05
C GLY A 64 -5.49 9.12 11.01
N SER A 65 -6.67 9.69 11.15
CA SER A 65 -7.60 9.72 10.02
C SER A 65 -6.99 10.66 8.98
N ALA A 66 -6.53 10.13 7.85
CA ALA A 66 -6.03 10.96 6.77
C ALA A 66 -7.20 11.83 6.25
N PRO A 67 -7.04 13.16 6.18
CA PRO A 67 -8.05 14.02 5.59
C PRO A 67 -8.29 13.62 4.12
N LEU A 68 -9.53 13.61 3.68
CA LEU A 68 -9.91 13.25 2.31
C LEU A 68 -10.61 14.41 1.62
N LEU A 69 -10.50 14.50 0.31
CA LEU A 69 -11.30 15.45 -0.45
C LEU A 69 -12.74 14.95 -0.62
N SER A 70 -13.68 15.89 -0.60
CA SER A 70 -15.08 15.69 -1.02
C SER A 70 -15.16 15.23 -2.48
N SER A 71 -16.32 14.74 -2.92
CA SER A 71 -16.47 14.19 -4.28
C SER A 71 -16.29 15.23 -5.39
N ASP A 72 -16.57 16.50 -5.09
CA ASP A 72 -16.36 17.66 -5.95
C ASP A 72 -14.96 18.30 -5.78
N GLY A 73 -14.13 17.78 -4.87
CA GLY A 73 -12.75 18.22 -4.66
C GLY A 73 -12.59 19.57 -3.94
N THR A 74 -13.67 20.20 -3.48
CA THR A 74 -13.65 21.56 -2.92
C THR A 74 -13.33 21.60 -1.43
N THR A 75 -13.65 20.54 -0.70
CA THR A 75 -13.63 20.54 0.77
C THR A 75 -12.78 19.40 1.31
N LEU A 76 -11.94 19.70 2.31
CA LEU A 76 -11.16 18.70 3.03
C LEU A 76 -11.98 18.14 4.21
N LEU A 77 -12.30 16.85 4.14
CA LEU A 77 -13.03 16.10 5.16
C LEU A 77 -12.04 15.59 6.21
N THR A 78 -12.15 16.12 7.43
CA THR A 78 -11.32 15.75 8.58
C THR A 78 -12.08 14.93 9.62
N GLU A 79 -13.42 15.07 9.65
CA GLU A 79 -14.27 14.30 10.55
C GLU A 79 -14.41 12.84 10.09
N LYS A 80 -14.26 11.90 11.03
CA LYS A 80 -14.33 10.46 10.77
C LYS A 80 -15.65 10.03 10.10
N SER A 81 -16.78 10.60 10.51
CA SER A 81 -18.11 10.32 9.93
C SER A 81 -18.18 10.72 8.46
N GLN A 82 -17.66 11.90 8.12
CA GLN A 82 -17.62 12.43 6.76
C GLN A 82 -16.67 11.61 5.87
N ILE A 83 -15.51 11.24 6.41
CA ILE A 83 -14.53 10.36 5.74
C ILE A 83 -15.16 9.00 5.42
N LEU A 84 -15.86 8.38 6.37
CA LEU A 84 -16.53 7.09 6.15
C LEU A 84 -17.65 7.18 5.10
N LYS A 85 -18.44 8.27 5.13
CA LYS A 85 -19.47 8.52 4.11
C LYS A 85 -18.84 8.65 2.72
N ARG A 86 -17.74 9.40 2.59
CA ARG A 86 -17.02 9.57 1.32
C ARG A 86 -16.44 8.25 0.79
N TRP A 87 -15.89 7.41 1.68
CA TRP A 87 -15.45 6.06 1.30
C TRP A 87 -16.60 5.21 0.76
N ALA A 88 -17.76 5.24 1.41
CA ALA A 88 -18.95 4.50 0.94
C ALA A 88 -19.41 4.97 -0.44
N GLU A 89 -19.38 6.28 -0.70
CA GLU A 89 -19.66 6.85 -2.04
C GLU A 89 -18.64 6.37 -3.09
N HIS A 90 -17.35 6.43 -2.77
CA HIS A 90 -16.28 6.02 -3.67
C HIS A 90 -16.39 4.53 -4.03
N PHE A 91 -16.52 3.65 -3.03
CA PHE A 91 -16.67 2.21 -3.28
C PHE A 91 -17.96 1.88 -4.02
N ARG A 92 -19.07 2.59 -3.75
CA ARG A 92 -20.30 2.42 -4.53
C ARG A 92 -20.08 2.76 -5.99
N SER A 93 -19.34 3.83 -6.30
CA SER A 93 -19.00 4.17 -7.69
C SER A 93 -18.07 3.15 -8.33
N VAL A 94 -17.03 2.70 -7.63
CA VAL A 94 -16.04 1.76 -8.19
C VAL A 94 -16.65 0.38 -8.40
N LEU A 95 -17.44 -0.11 -7.45
CA LEU A 95 -17.97 -1.48 -7.47
C LEU A 95 -19.31 -1.60 -8.21
N ASN A 96 -20.13 -0.55 -8.25
CA ASN A 96 -21.43 -0.55 -8.94
C ASN A 96 -21.40 0.25 -10.25
N CYS A 97 -20.23 0.41 -10.89
CA CYS A 97 -20.11 1.00 -12.22
C CYS A 97 -20.90 0.14 -13.23
N SER A 98 -22.17 0.49 -13.45
CA SER A 98 -22.99 -0.08 -14.52
C SER A 98 -22.35 0.29 -15.85
N SER A 99 -21.93 -0.70 -16.64
CA SER A 99 -21.38 -0.52 -17.99
C SER A 99 -22.41 -0.01 -19.01
N ALA A 100 -23.63 0.31 -18.59
CA ALA A 100 -24.73 0.76 -19.42
C ALA A 100 -25.00 2.27 -19.20
N ASN A 101 -24.28 3.13 -19.93
CA ASN A 101 -24.80 4.41 -20.46
C ASN A 101 -23.71 5.16 -21.26
N ARG A 102 -23.35 4.63 -22.43
CA ARG A 102 -22.56 5.36 -23.45
C ARG A 102 -23.11 5.25 -24.89
N TYR A 103 -24.40 5.03 -25.02
CA TYR A 103 -25.19 5.39 -26.21
C TYR A 103 -26.45 6.07 -25.64
N ASP A 104 -26.92 7.25 -26.02
CA ASP A 104 -26.66 8.12 -27.15
C ASP A 104 -27.21 9.50 -26.77
N LEU A 105 -26.37 10.54 -26.70
CA LEU A 105 -26.81 11.95 -26.62
C LEU A 105 -26.51 12.57 -27.99
N ARG A 106 -27.24 12.11 -29.01
CA ARG A 106 -27.33 12.80 -30.30
C ARG A 106 -28.65 12.43 -30.98
N HIS A 107 -29.72 13.13 -30.59
CA HIS A 107 -30.88 13.23 -31.47
C HIS A 107 -30.50 14.12 -32.68
N PRO A 108 -30.80 13.72 -33.93
CA PRO A 108 -30.70 14.62 -35.08
C PRO A 108 -31.93 15.53 -35.14
N PRO A 109 -31.81 16.77 -35.63
CA PRO A 109 -32.99 17.59 -35.86
C PRO A 109 -33.71 17.10 -37.10
N THR A 110 -35.00 16.82 -36.95
CA THR A 110 -35.95 16.67 -38.07
C THR A 110 -36.18 18.02 -38.73
N THR A 111 -35.77 18.15 -40.00
CA THR A 111 -36.55 18.75 -41.11
C THR A 111 -35.93 18.26 -42.41
#